data_AF-A0A060R733-F1
#
_entry.id   AF-A0A060R733-F1
#
_cell.length_a   1.000
_cell.length_b   1.000
_cell.length_c   1.000
_cell.angle_alpha   90.00
_cell.angle_beta   90.00
_cell.angle_gamma   90.00
#
_symmetry.space_group_name_H-M   'P 1'
#
loop_
_entity.id
_entity.type
_entity.pdbx_description
1 polymer ?
#
loop_
_entity_poly.entity_id
_entity_poly.type
_entity_poly.pdbx_seq_one_letter_code
_entity_poly.pdbx_strand_id
1 'polypeptide(L)'
;MSLRDFQAWSTDSAWGLPQAARISLRSVRDAITMPKNTTLLQKVIPLEDVANYMNNTYGGTVGGFVSVAADMKRVSNMYDTYWGLRLDYAGTKFREHGAGYGVIRFYSDAVSTLYIPFCAEMGGTYKHSWPNGGGGFTTSKLGEGGYPEYVFNGYSAPQNGAELYEVTPEGREILRSVYRQGKGWQTNEIGMPAPQTKNESVRNGVVEGTRSGEKLFVTTFATWRGNRYIVRAVIGEKYHLTTQIFYKNVDLEVIEKGIWGAVVAEDEIENVWEESRVID
;
A
#
# COMPACT_ATOMS: atom_id res chain seq x y z
N MET A 1 -11.88 -26.80 -20.40
CA MET A 1 -10.47 -26.55 -20.03
C MET A 1 -10.24 -27.12 -18.64
N SER A 2 -9.14 -27.84 -18.40
CA SER A 2 -8.82 -28.32 -17.04
C SER A 2 -8.25 -27.18 -16.18
N LEU A 3 -8.23 -27.34 -14.85
CA LEU A 3 -7.58 -26.38 -13.95
C LEU A 3 -6.09 -26.22 -14.28
N ARG A 4 -5.41 -27.34 -14.61
CA ARG A 4 -3.98 -27.33 -14.97
C ARG A 4 -3.72 -26.54 -16.25
N ASP A 5 -4.58 -26.71 -17.25
CA ASP A 5 -4.51 -25.94 -18.50
C ASP A 5 -4.71 -24.45 -18.21
N PHE A 6 -5.71 -24.09 -17.39
CA PHE A 6 -5.93 -22.70 -17.00
C PHE A 6 -4.71 -22.10 -16.31
N GLN A 7 -4.14 -22.80 -15.31
CA GLN A 7 -2.97 -22.33 -14.57
C GLN A 7 -1.77 -22.10 -15.50
N ALA A 8 -1.52 -23.04 -16.42
CA ALA A 8 -0.45 -22.89 -17.40
C ALA A 8 -0.72 -21.73 -18.37
N TRP A 9 -1.89 -21.69 -19.00
CA TRP A 9 -2.18 -20.73 -20.08
C TRP A 9 -2.40 -19.31 -19.57
N SER A 10 -3.00 -19.13 -18.40
CA SER A 10 -3.23 -17.79 -17.82
C SER A 10 -1.94 -17.09 -17.37
N THR A 11 -0.85 -17.85 -17.19
CA THR A 11 0.44 -17.32 -16.70
C THR A 11 1.50 -17.21 -17.80
N ASP A 12 1.20 -17.67 -19.01
CA ASP A 12 2.07 -17.61 -20.18
C ASP A 12 1.74 -16.40 -21.08
N SER A 13 2.60 -16.16 -22.04
CA SER A 13 2.36 -15.27 -23.17
C SER A 13 1.21 -15.78 -24.05
N ALA A 14 0.11 -15.03 -24.12
CA ALA A 14 -1.05 -15.43 -24.90
C ALA A 14 -0.75 -15.52 -26.41
N TRP A 15 0.18 -14.70 -26.91
CA TRP A 15 0.63 -14.76 -28.31
C TRP A 15 1.38 -16.05 -28.66
N GLY A 16 2.03 -16.69 -27.68
CA GLY A 16 2.73 -17.96 -27.85
C GLY A 16 1.81 -19.19 -27.76
N LEU A 17 0.59 -19.03 -27.26
CA LEU A 17 -0.35 -20.14 -27.09
C LEU A 17 -0.94 -20.63 -28.43
N PRO A 18 -1.18 -21.95 -28.58
CA PRO A 18 -1.96 -22.48 -29.70
C PRO A 18 -3.36 -21.86 -29.76
N GLN A 19 -3.94 -21.73 -30.96
CA GLN A 19 -5.23 -21.09 -31.16
C GLN A 19 -6.36 -21.69 -30.30
N ALA A 20 -6.42 -23.02 -30.14
CA ALA A 20 -7.43 -23.68 -29.31
C ALA A 20 -7.29 -23.32 -27.81
N ALA A 21 -6.05 -23.16 -27.32
CA ALA A 21 -5.78 -22.71 -25.96
C ALA A 21 -6.18 -21.25 -25.78
N ARG A 22 -5.87 -20.38 -26.75
CA ARG A 22 -6.32 -18.97 -26.76
C ARG A 22 -7.84 -18.83 -26.70
N ILE A 23 -8.57 -19.58 -27.53
CA ILE A 23 -10.04 -19.58 -27.53
C ILE A 23 -10.58 -20.01 -26.16
N SER A 24 -10.01 -21.07 -25.59
CA SER A 24 -10.42 -21.58 -24.27
C SER A 24 -10.13 -20.58 -23.15
N LEU A 25 -8.92 -20.02 -23.10
CA LEU A 25 -8.53 -19.02 -22.11
C LEU A 25 -9.39 -17.76 -22.22
N ARG A 26 -9.62 -17.27 -23.45
CA ARG A 26 -10.50 -16.14 -23.72
C ARG A 26 -11.92 -16.41 -23.26
N SER A 27 -12.46 -17.60 -23.51
CA SER A 27 -13.82 -17.95 -23.06
C SER A 27 -13.98 -17.84 -21.54
N VAL A 28 -12.95 -18.23 -20.78
CA VAL A 28 -12.94 -18.04 -19.32
C VAL A 28 -12.83 -16.56 -18.96
N ARG A 29 -11.97 -15.80 -19.66
CA ARG A 29 -11.80 -14.38 -19.37
C ARG A 29 -13.05 -13.54 -19.66
N ASP A 30 -13.72 -13.84 -20.76
CA ASP A 30 -14.95 -13.17 -21.21
C ASP A 30 -16.16 -13.54 -20.33
N ALA A 31 -16.12 -14.68 -19.64
CA ALA A 31 -17.13 -15.06 -18.64
C ALA A 31 -17.02 -14.26 -17.32
N ILE A 32 -15.88 -13.63 -17.06
CA ILE A 32 -15.69 -12.77 -15.88
C ILE A 32 -16.30 -11.40 -16.17
N THR A 33 -17.26 -11.00 -15.34
CA THR A 33 -18.00 -9.75 -15.53
C THR A 33 -17.04 -8.54 -15.50
N MET A 34 -17.23 -7.60 -16.44
CA MET A 34 -16.51 -6.34 -16.45
C MET A 34 -16.87 -5.50 -15.20
N PRO A 35 -15.89 -4.81 -14.57
CA PRO A 35 -16.15 -3.93 -13.44
C PRO A 35 -17.20 -2.87 -13.76
N LYS A 36 -18.09 -2.62 -12.80
CA LYS A 36 -19.05 -1.52 -12.81
C LYS A 36 -18.58 -0.42 -11.88
N ASN A 37 -19.25 0.73 -11.89
CA ASN A 37 -18.94 1.83 -10.97
C ASN A 37 -19.17 1.47 -9.49
N THR A 38 -19.87 0.37 -9.21
CA THR A 38 -20.05 -0.22 -7.87
C THR A 38 -19.10 -1.37 -7.57
N THR A 39 -18.12 -1.63 -8.45
CA THR A 39 -17.09 -2.65 -8.22
C THR A 39 -15.87 -2.02 -7.56
N LEU A 40 -15.46 -2.55 -6.41
CA LEU A 40 -14.24 -2.08 -5.74
C LEU A 40 -13.01 -2.52 -6.53
N LEU A 41 -12.33 -1.57 -7.14
CA LEU A 41 -11.07 -1.77 -7.83
C LEU A 41 -9.90 -1.53 -6.88
N GLN A 42 -8.76 -2.12 -7.22
CA GLN A 42 -7.50 -1.78 -6.61
C GLN A 42 -6.37 -1.59 -7.62
N LYS A 43 -5.43 -0.71 -7.26
CA LYS A 43 -4.17 -0.49 -7.96
C LYS A 43 -3.01 -0.67 -7.00
N VAL A 44 -2.07 -1.54 -7.33
CA VAL A 44 -0.78 -1.62 -6.64
C VAL A 44 0.17 -0.59 -7.24
N ILE A 45 0.85 0.17 -6.38
CA ILE A 45 1.84 1.19 -6.76
C ILE A 45 3.14 0.98 -5.98
N PRO A 46 4.29 1.42 -6.52
CA PRO A 46 5.54 1.44 -5.76
C PRO A 46 5.38 2.25 -4.47
N LEU A 47 6.04 1.83 -3.39
CA LEU A 47 5.99 2.52 -2.11
C LEU A 47 6.40 4.00 -2.24
N GLU A 48 7.41 4.29 -3.05
CA GLU A 48 7.87 5.64 -3.34
C GLU A 48 6.84 6.54 -4.04
N ASP A 49 5.85 5.96 -4.74
CA ASP A 49 4.81 6.73 -5.42
C ASP A 49 3.64 7.10 -4.47
N VAL A 50 3.59 6.54 -3.25
CA VAL A 50 2.57 6.88 -2.24
C VAL A 50 2.59 8.38 -1.95
N ALA A 51 3.77 8.97 -1.76
CA ALA A 51 3.93 10.40 -1.50
C ALA A 51 3.45 11.27 -2.69
N ASN A 52 3.65 10.81 -3.93
CA ASN A 52 3.19 11.53 -5.13
C ASN A 52 1.65 11.60 -5.17
N TYR A 53 0.96 10.53 -4.74
CA TYR A 53 -0.49 10.55 -4.62
C TYR A 53 -0.95 11.47 -3.48
N MET A 54 -0.36 11.35 -2.29
CA MET A 54 -0.69 12.19 -1.12
C MET A 54 -0.52 13.69 -1.41
N ASN A 55 0.52 14.05 -2.16
CA ASN A 55 0.82 15.42 -2.55
C ASN A 55 0.06 15.88 -3.82
N ASN A 56 -0.83 15.04 -4.36
CA ASN A 56 -1.58 15.30 -5.59
C ASN A 56 -0.70 15.62 -6.81
N THR A 57 0.54 15.12 -6.85
CA THR A 57 1.45 15.28 -8.00
C THR A 57 0.85 14.70 -9.28
N TYR A 58 0.03 13.64 -9.17
CA TYR A 58 -0.74 13.05 -10.28
C TYR A 58 -2.13 13.68 -10.49
N GLY A 59 -2.38 14.86 -9.92
CA GLY A 59 -3.64 15.58 -10.07
C GLY A 59 -4.86 14.87 -9.46
N GLY A 60 -4.65 13.96 -8.52
CA GLY A 60 -5.73 13.19 -7.89
C GLY A 60 -6.29 12.05 -8.74
N THR A 61 -5.64 11.71 -9.87
CA THR A 61 -6.17 10.73 -10.82
C THR A 61 -5.53 9.34 -10.68
N VAL A 62 -6.29 8.31 -11.05
CA VAL A 62 -5.84 6.91 -11.10
C VAL A 62 -6.07 6.38 -12.52
N GLY A 63 -5.15 5.56 -13.03
CA GLY A 63 -5.21 4.98 -14.37
C GLY A 63 -4.30 3.76 -14.49
N GLY A 64 -4.06 3.29 -15.72
CA GLY A 64 -3.23 2.12 -16.00
C GLY A 64 -3.86 0.80 -15.50
N PHE A 65 -3.02 -0.18 -15.18
CA PHE A 65 -3.43 -1.51 -14.74
C PHE A 65 -4.09 -1.51 -13.35
N VAL A 66 -5.19 -2.25 -13.24
CA VAL A 66 -6.01 -2.44 -12.04
C VAL A 66 -6.64 -3.84 -12.01
N SER A 67 -7.04 -4.27 -10.81
CA SER A 67 -7.78 -5.52 -10.59
C SER A 67 -9.00 -5.26 -9.72
N VAL A 68 -9.96 -6.18 -9.72
CA VAL A 68 -11.04 -6.18 -8.71
C VAL A 68 -10.42 -6.59 -7.37
N ALA A 69 -10.67 -5.82 -6.31
CA ALA A 69 -10.04 -6.05 -5.01
C ALA A 69 -10.38 -7.43 -4.42
N ALA A 70 -11.58 -7.96 -4.70
CA ALA A 70 -12.01 -9.27 -4.23
C ALA A 70 -11.22 -10.44 -4.84
N ASP A 71 -10.76 -10.31 -6.08
CA ASP A 71 -10.00 -11.35 -6.79
C ASP A 71 -8.57 -11.46 -6.25
N MET A 72 -8.10 -10.40 -5.58
CA MET A 72 -6.74 -10.26 -5.10
C MET A 72 -6.60 -10.56 -3.60
N LYS A 73 -7.65 -11.04 -2.92
CA LYS A 73 -7.66 -11.27 -1.46
C LYS A 73 -6.55 -12.21 -0.96
N ARG A 74 -6.07 -13.12 -1.80
CA ARG A 74 -4.98 -14.06 -1.46
C ARG A 74 -3.58 -13.46 -1.65
N VAL A 75 -3.48 -12.35 -2.38
CA VAL A 75 -2.24 -11.63 -2.61
C VAL A 75 -2.07 -10.62 -1.49
N SER A 76 -1.41 -11.06 -0.42
CA SER A 76 -1.56 -10.42 0.90
C SER A 76 -0.31 -9.75 1.42
N ASN A 77 0.86 -10.07 0.86
CA ASN A 77 2.16 -9.58 1.34
C ASN A 77 3.05 -9.16 0.15
N MET A 78 4.25 -8.65 0.43
CA MET A 78 5.16 -8.15 -0.62
C MET A 78 5.60 -9.25 -1.58
N TYR A 79 5.87 -10.46 -1.09
CA TYR A 79 6.27 -11.59 -1.92
C TYR A 79 5.13 -12.01 -2.86
N ASP A 80 3.93 -12.20 -2.32
CA ASP A 80 2.75 -12.56 -3.11
C ASP A 80 2.46 -11.49 -4.16
N THR A 81 2.55 -10.21 -3.77
CA THR A 81 2.27 -9.08 -4.65
C THR A 81 3.28 -9.01 -5.78
N TYR A 82 4.57 -9.14 -5.46
CA TYR A 82 5.64 -9.09 -6.43
C TYR A 82 5.52 -10.21 -7.48
N TRP A 83 5.31 -11.45 -7.05
CA TRP A 83 5.24 -12.59 -7.95
C TRP A 83 3.87 -12.81 -8.58
N GLY A 84 2.78 -12.49 -7.87
CA GLY A 84 1.41 -12.64 -8.34
C GLY A 84 1.01 -11.62 -9.40
N LEU A 85 1.53 -10.39 -9.28
CA LEU A 85 1.33 -9.31 -10.26
C LEU A 85 2.49 -9.18 -11.26
N ARG A 86 3.52 -10.04 -11.16
CA ARG A 86 4.69 -10.03 -12.06
C ARG A 86 5.38 -8.68 -12.12
N LEU A 87 5.67 -8.15 -10.94
CA LEU A 87 6.34 -6.86 -10.77
C LEU A 87 7.86 -6.97 -10.98
N ASP A 88 8.36 -8.12 -11.47
CA ASP A 88 9.74 -8.46 -11.78
C ASP A 88 10.22 -8.01 -13.17
N TYR A 89 9.52 -7.06 -13.81
CA TYR A 89 9.89 -6.53 -15.12
C TYR A 89 11.05 -5.52 -15.04
N ALA A 90 11.82 -5.42 -16.13
CA ALA A 90 12.96 -4.50 -16.19
C ALA A 90 12.53 -3.03 -15.97
N GLY A 91 13.25 -2.31 -15.10
CA GLY A 91 12.96 -0.91 -14.77
C GLY A 91 11.83 -0.72 -13.75
N THR A 92 11.28 -1.81 -13.19
CA THR A 92 10.37 -1.75 -12.04
C THR A 92 11.00 -1.07 -10.83
N LYS A 93 10.20 -0.32 -10.07
CA LYS A 93 10.58 0.23 -8.75
C LYS A 93 10.31 -0.76 -7.62
N PHE A 94 9.58 -1.84 -7.88
CA PHE A 94 9.27 -2.86 -6.90
C PHE A 94 10.47 -3.75 -6.62
N ARG A 95 10.53 -4.30 -5.41
CA ARG A 95 11.56 -5.27 -4.98
C ARG A 95 10.88 -6.42 -4.28
N GLU A 96 11.27 -7.66 -4.58
CA GLU A 96 10.70 -8.88 -3.97
C GLU A 96 10.67 -8.82 -2.44
N HIS A 97 11.74 -8.30 -1.84
CA HIS A 97 11.87 -8.09 -0.39
C HIS A 97 11.98 -6.59 -0.05
N GLY A 98 11.24 -5.75 -0.78
CA GLY A 98 11.16 -4.32 -0.51
C GLY A 98 10.46 -4.01 0.81
N ALA A 99 10.57 -2.76 1.27
CA ALA A 99 9.96 -2.30 2.52
C ALA A 99 8.41 -2.22 2.50
N GLY A 100 7.78 -2.64 1.40
CA GLY A 100 6.34 -2.56 1.21
C GLY A 100 5.95 -2.04 -0.17
N TYR A 101 4.68 -1.71 -0.31
CA TYR A 101 4.06 -1.17 -1.53
C TYR A 101 2.88 -0.27 -1.17
N GLY A 102 2.39 0.51 -2.14
CA GLY A 102 1.14 1.23 -1.98
C GLY A 102 -0.03 0.47 -2.63
N VAL A 103 -1.23 0.61 -2.07
CA VAL A 103 -2.48 0.13 -2.67
C VAL A 103 -3.50 1.24 -2.68
N ILE A 104 -4.06 1.55 -3.84
CA ILE A 104 -5.22 2.44 -3.96
C ILE A 104 -6.46 1.59 -4.13
N ARG A 105 -7.45 1.72 -3.25
CA ARG A 105 -8.77 1.08 -3.35
C ARG A 105 -9.82 2.11 -3.68
N PHE A 106 -10.60 1.87 -4.73
CA PHE A 106 -11.48 2.90 -5.25
C PHE A 106 -12.64 2.35 -6.09
N TYR A 107 -13.69 3.15 -6.16
CA TYR A 107 -14.74 3.06 -7.18
C TYR A 107 -14.49 4.13 -8.25
N SER A 108 -15.01 3.95 -9.47
CA SER A 108 -14.81 4.89 -10.57
C SER A 108 -16.03 4.99 -11.46
N ASP A 109 -16.39 6.21 -11.85
CA ASP A 109 -17.41 6.44 -12.89
C ASP A 109 -16.84 6.27 -14.31
N ALA A 110 -15.52 6.20 -14.46
CA ALA A 110 -14.84 6.00 -15.74
C ALA A 110 -14.67 4.52 -16.13
N VAL A 111 -15.42 3.60 -15.52
CA VAL A 111 -15.33 2.15 -15.81
C VAL A 111 -15.64 1.79 -17.26
N SER A 112 -16.33 2.65 -18.01
CA SER A 112 -16.54 2.50 -19.46
C SER A 112 -15.24 2.59 -20.28
N THR A 113 -14.17 3.13 -19.69
CA THR A 113 -12.85 3.24 -20.32
C THR A 113 -11.94 2.05 -19.98
N LEU A 114 -12.39 1.13 -19.11
CA LEU A 114 -11.68 -0.09 -18.82
C LEU A 114 -11.78 -1.05 -20.00
N TYR A 115 -10.66 -1.68 -20.32
CA TYR A 115 -10.62 -2.78 -21.28
C TYR A 115 -9.75 -3.91 -20.75
N ILE A 116 -9.98 -5.10 -21.30
CA ILE A 116 -9.15 -6.27 -21.06
C ILE A 116 -7.94 -6.16 -22.00
N PRO A 117 -6.69 -6.19 -21.49
CA PRO A 117 -5.49 -5.99 -22.29
C PRO A 117 -5.15 -7.22 -23.15
N PHE A 118 -6.02 -7.55 -24.10
CA PHE A 118 -5.79 -8.63 -25.05
C PHE A 118 -4.77 -8.25 -26.12
N CYS A 119 -3.83 -9.15 -26.43
CA CYS A 119 -2.97 -9.01 -27.60
C CYS A 119 -3.74 -9.28 -28.91
N ALA A 120 -3.11 -9.02 -30.05
CA ALA A 120 -3.72 -9.15 -31.37
C ALA A 120 -4.30 -10.56 -31.62
N GLU A 121 -3.58 -11.60 -31.21
CA GLU A 121 -3.98 -13.00 -31.34
C GLU A 121 -5.19 -13.38 -30.47
N MET A 122 -5.44 -12.58 -29.43
CA MET A 122 -6.61 -12.67 -28.55
C MET A 122 -7.72 -11.70 -29.00
N GLY A 123 -7.55 -10.98 -30.11
CA GLY A 123 -8.52 -10.05 -30.68
C GLY A 123 -8.50 -8.64 -30.07
N GLY A 124 -7.41 -8.25 -29.41
CA GLY A 124 -7.20 -6.90 -28.90
C GLY A 124 -6.06 -6.16 -29.60
N THR A 125 -5.55 -5.12 -28.97
CA THR A 125 -4.49 -4.24 -29.51
C THR A 125 -3.28 -4.13 -28.59
N TYR A 126 -3.26 -4.87 -27.48
CA TYR A 126 -2.16 -4.83 -26.53
C TYR A 126 -0.90 -5.43 -27.16
N LYS A 127 0.25 -4.79 -26.92
CA LYS A 127 1.53 -5.20 -27.50
C LYS A 127 2.04 -6.48 -26.84
N HIS A 128 2.91 -7.21 -27.53
CA HIS A 128 3.62 -8.37 -26.97
C HIS A 128 4.67 -7.88 -25.98
N SER A 129 4.23 -7.62 -24.75
CA SER A 129 5.09 -7.14 -23.69
C SER A 129 4.78 -7.82 -22.37
N TRP A 130 5.84 -8.14 -21.65
CA TRP A 130 5.77 -8.43 -20.22
C TRP A 130 5.55 -7.10 -19.46
N PRO A 131 4.84 -7.12 -18.33
CA PRO A 131 4.41 -8.30 -17.56
C PRO A 131 3.00 -8.85 -17.88
N ASN A 132 2.17 -8.18 -18.68
CA ASN A 132 0.75 -8.59 -18.83
C ASN A 132 0.52 -9.87 -19.68
N GLY A 133 1.39 -10.19 -20.63
CA GLY A 133 1.25 -11.41 -21.44
C GLY A 133 0.08 -11.42 -22.43
N GLY A 134 -0.77 -10.38 -22.47
CA GLY A 134 -1.79 -10.19 -23.50
C GLY A 134 -3.01 -11.12 -23.38
N GLY A 135 -3.14 -11.86 -22.27
CA GLY A 135 -4.21 -12.84 -22.04
C GLY A 135 -5.38 -12.32 -21.21
N GLY A 136 -5.29 -11.10 -20.67
CA GLY A 136 -6.28 -10.53 -19.75
C GLY A 136 -6.17 -11.01 -18.30
N PHE A 137 -5.11 -11.76 -17.97
CA PHE A 137 -4.76 -12.17 -16.63
C PHE A 137 -3.32 -11.73 -16.31
N THR A 138 -2.99 -11.62 -15.03
CA THR A 138 -1.60 -11.44 -14.61
C THR A 138 -0.79 -12.69 -14.94
N THR A 139 0.48 -12.53 -15.33
CA THR A 139 1.32 -13.70 -15.67
C THR A 139 1.96 -14.36 -14.44
N SER A 140 1.18 -14.46 -13.35
CA SER A 140 1.57 -14.84 -11.98
C SER A 140 2.56 -16.00 -11.89
N LYS A 141 3.54 -15.87 -10.98
CA LYS A 141 4.51 -16.93 -10.65
C LYS A 141 4.18 -17.71 -9.37
N LEU A 142 3.01 -17.50 -8.78
CA LEU A 142 2.58 -18.17 -7.54
C LEU A 142 2.03 -19.60 -7.75
N GLY A 143 1.88 -20.05 -9.01
CA GLY A 143 1.44 -21.41 -9.34
C GLY A 143 -0.08 -21.64 -9.27
N GLU A 144 -0.87 -20.67 -8.80
CA GLU A 144 -2.34 -20.77 -8.74
C GLU A 144 -3.07 -20.31 -10.02
N GLY A 145 -2.33 -19.87 -11.04
CA GLY A 145 -2.86 -19.22 -12.23
C GLY A 145 -2.83 -17.70 -12.13
N GLY A 146 -3.24 -17.04 -13.22
CA GLY A 146 -3.26 -15.59 -13.34
C GLY A 146 -4.53 -14.96 -12.76
N TYR A 147 -4.39 -13.77 -12.17
CA TYR A 147 -5.51 -12.99 -11.65
C TYR A 147 -6.12 -12.12 -12.77
N PRO A 148 -7.44 -11.92 -12.85
CA PRO A 148 -8.02 -11.04 -13.86
C PRO A 148 -7.47 -9.61 -13.75
N GLU A 149 -7.08 -9.05 -14.89
CA GLU A 149 -6.51 -7.70 -14.96
C GLU A 149 -7.25 -6.86 -15.99
N TYR A 150 -7.31 -5.55 -15.74
CA TYR A 150 -7.95 -4.54 -16.58
C TYR A 150 -7.06 -3.31 -16.69
N VAL A 151 -7.25 -2.52 -17.74
CA VAL A 151 -6.49 -1.29 -17.96
C VAL A 151 -7.43 -0.13 -18.23
N PHE A 152 -7.22 0.99 -17.53
CA PHE A 152 -7.86 2.25 -17.89
C PHE A 152 -7.24 2.83 -19.15
N ASN A 153 -8.07 3.22 -20.12
CA ASN A 153 -7.65 4.09 -21.21
C ASN A 153 -7.60 5.54 -20.73
N GLY A 154 -6.45 5.94 -20.18
CA GLY A 154 -6.21 7.26 -19.61
C GLY A 154 -6.25 7.27 -18.07
N TYR A 155 -6.45 8.46 -17.52
CA TYR A 155 -6.45 8.72 -16.09
C TYR A 155 -7.72 9.46 -15.70
N SER A 156 -8.34 9.06 -14.60
CA SER A 156 -9.58 9.68 -14.11
C SER A 156 -9.55 9.82 -12.59
N ALA A 157 -10.26 10.81 -12.09
CA ALA A 157 -10.50 10.91 -10.65
C ALA A 157 -11.30 9.68 -10.18
N PRO A 158 -10.92 9.05 -9.05
CA PRO A 158 -11.77 8.05 -8.42
C PRO A 158 -13.00 8.72 -7.79
N GLN A 159 -13.99 7.91 -7.42
CA GLN A 159 -15.13 8.39 -6.63
C GLN A 159 -14.67 8.87 -5.24
N ASN A 160 -15.45 9.79 -4.66
CA ASN A 160 -15.19 10.32 -3.32
C ASN A 160 -15.10 9.19 -2.28
N GLY A 161 -14.09 9.27 -1.40
CA GLY A 161 -13.86 8.26 -0.38
C GLY A 161 -12.93 7.12 -0.80
N ALA A 162 -12.34 7.16 -2.00
CA ALA A 162 -11.25 6.24 -2.36
C ALA A 162 -10.08 6.33 -1.37
N GLU A 163 -9.41 5.22 -1.14
CA GLU A 163 -8.44 5.06 -0.06
C GLU A 163 -7.06 4.70 -0.63
N LEU A 164 -6.01 5.32 -0.11
CA LEU A 164 -4.62 5.00 -0.40
C LEU A 164 -3.98 4.43 0.86
N TYR A 165 -3.48 3.21 0.75
CA TYR A 165 -2.77 2.50 1.79
C TYR A 165 -1.29 2.38 1.47
N GLU A 166 -0.46 2.47 2.50
CA GLU A 166 0.86 1.86 2.52
C GLU A 166 0.74 0.46 3.12
N VAL A 167 1.37 -0.53 2.50
CA VAL A 167 1.32 -1.92 2.92
C VAL A 167 2.73 -2.40 3.24
N THR A 168 2.95 -2.90 4.47
CA THR A 168 4.27 -3.42 4.90
C THR A 168 4.61 -4.74 4.20
N PRO A 169 5.85 -5.24 4.31
CA PRO A 169 6.25 -6.48 3.66
C PRO A 169 5.38 -7.69 4.04
N GLU A 170 4.86 -7.72 5.27
CA GLU A 170 4.00 -8.77 5.83
C GLU A 170 2.51 -8.53 5.59
N GLY A 171 2.15 -7.52 4.80
CA GLY A 171 0.75 -7.25 4.46
C GLY A 171 -0.02 -6.39 5.46
N ARG A 172 0.64 -5.69 6.38
CA ARG A 172 -0.06 -4.71 7.24
C ARG A 172 -0.40 -3.48 6.40
N GLU A 173 -1.68 -3.15 6.33
CA GLU A 173 -2.15 -1.95 5.65
C GLU A 173 -2.24 -0.77 6.60
N ILE A 174 -1.80 0.40 6.15
CA ILE A 174 -1.82 1.66 6.88
C ILE A 174 -2.45 2.70 5.96
N LEU A 175 -3.63 3.21 6.34
CA LEU A 175 -4.33 4.23 5.56
C LEU A 175 -3.53 5.53 5.58
N ARG A 176 -3.08 5.99 4.41
CA ARG A 176 -2.28 7.20 4.24
C ARG A 176 -3.10 8.38 3.72
N SER A 177 -4.11 8.13 2.90
CA SER A 177 -4.89 9.21 2.29
C SER A 177 -6.28 8.77 1.86
N VAL A 178 -7.22 9.72 1.85
CA VAL A 178 -8.58 9.53 1.31
C VAL A 178 -8.83 10.58 0.24
N TYR A 179 -9.28 10.16 -0.94
CA TYR A 179 -9.66 11.06 -2.00
C TYR A 179 -10.94 11.82 -1.65
N ARG A 180 -10.90 13.14 -1.75
CA ARG A 180 -12.04 14.04 -1.58
C ARG A 180 -12.33 14.75 -2.89
N GLN A 181 -13.55 14.60 -3.38
CA GLN A 181 -13.98 15.24 -4.62
C GLN A 181 -13.76 16.76 -4.54
N GLY A 182 -13.12 17.32 -5.58
CA GLY A 182 -12.77 18.74 -5.66
C GLY A 182 -11.55 19.18 -4.84
N LYS A 183 -11.00 18.31 -3.98
CA LYS A 183 -9.79 18.58 -3.18
C LYS A 183 -8.61 17.66 -3.49
N GLY A 184 -8.86 16.54 -4.14
CA GLY A 184 -7.84 15.52 -4.42
C GLY A 184 -7.63 14.57 -3.24
N TRP A 185 -6.50 13.87 -3.22
CA TRP A 185 -6.05 13.07 -2.09
C TRP A 185 -5.83 13.96 -0.88
N GLN A 186 -6.48 13.64 0.23
CA GLN A 186 -6.32 14.31 1.50
C GLN A 186 -5.62 13.34 2.44
N THR A 187 -4.39 13.66 2.84
CA THR A 187 -3.64 12.84 3.77
C THR A 187 -4.48 12.58 5.02
N ASN A 188 -4.72 11.31 5.28
CA ASN A 188 -5.29 10.89 6.54
C ASN A 188 -4.10 10.84 7.50
N GLU A 189 -3.87 11.95 8.18
CA GLU A 189 -3.24 11.90 9.49
C GLU A 189 -4.28 11.20 10.39
N ILE A 190 -4.29 9.87 10.44
CA ILE A 190 -4.80 9.23 11.66
C ILE A 190 -3.91 9.84 12.76
N GLY A 191 -4.53 10.65 13.61
CA GLY A 191 -3.83 11.68 14.38
C GLY A 191 -2.51 11.23 14.95
N MET A 192 -1.40 11.73 14.38
CA MET A 192 -0.62 12.58 15.25
C MET A 192 -1.49 13.81 15.45
N PRO A 193 -1.83 14.21 16.68
CA PRO A 193 -2.12 15.62 16.87
C PRO A 193 -0.92 16.32 16.22
N ALA A 194 -1.17 17.26 15.30
CA ALA A 194 -0.23 18.36 15.18
C ALA A 194 0.08 18.78 16.62
N PRO A 195 1.34 18.97 17.04
CA PRO A 195 1.63 19.51 18.36
C PRO A 195 1.06 20.93 18.40
N GLN A 196 -0.24 21.03 18.64
CA GLN A 196 -0.90 22.22 19.11
C GLN A 196 -0.57 22.23 20.59
N THR A 197 0.49 22.99 20.84
CA THR A 197 1.37 23.10 22.02
C THR A 197 2.71 22.41 21.80
N LYS A 198 3.71 23.22 21.43
CA LYS A 198 5.08 23.01 21.90
C LYS A 198 4.99 22.94 23.42
N ASN A 199 4.88 21.75 23.99
CA ASN A 199 5.37 21.54 25.35
C ASN A 199 6.88 21.42 25.23
N GLU A 200 7.61 22.32 25.89
CA GLU A 200 9.07 22.44 25.82
C GLU A 200 9.82 21.18 26.32
N SER A 201 9.11 20.15 26.78
CA SER A 201 9.61 18.96 27.46
C SER A 201 9.69 17.66 26.62
N VAL A 202 9.17 17.62 25.38
CA VAL A 202 9.27 16.42 24.51
C VAL A 202 9.92 16.78 23.17
N ARG A 203 11.13 16.27 22.94
CA ARG A 203 11.87 16.46 21.69
C ARG A 203 12.04 15.12 20.98
N ASN A 204 11.34 14.98 19.87
CA ASN A 204 11.50 13.85 18.95
C ASN A 204 11.80 14.40 17.56
N GLY A 205 12.89 13.95 16.95
CA GLY A 205 13.28 14.34 15.60
C GLY A 205 14.66 14.96 15.51
N VAL A 206 14.92 15.63 14.39
CA VAL A 206 16.24 16.21 14.10
C VAL A 206 16.39 17.56 14.80
N VAL A 207 17.47 17.72 15.54
CA VAL A 207 17.89 18.98 16.17
C VAL A 207 19.34 19.30 15.79
N GLU A 208 19.70 20.58 15.86
CA GLU A 208 21.11 20.98 15.70
C GLU A 208 21.93 20.52 16.90
N GLY A 209 23.10 19.94 16.62
CA GLY A 209 24.08 19.54 17.61
C GLY A 209 24.87 20.73 18.14
N THR A 210 25.74 20.47 19.11
CA THR A 210 26.59 21.50 19.71
C THR A 210 27.71 21.97 18.75
N ARG A 211 28.03 21.16 17.74
CA ARG A 211 29.00 21.49 16.69
C ARG A 211 28.27 22.08 15.49
N SER A 212 28.83 23.13 14.91
CA SER A 212 28.29 23.76 13.70
C SER A 212 28.13 22.72 12.58
N GLY A 213 26.91 22.58 12.06
CA GLY A 213 26.56 21.63 10.99
C GLY A 213 26.21 20.21 11.46
N GLU A 214 26.36 19.89 12.75
CA GLU A 214 25.98 18.59 13.31
C GLU A 214 24.46 18.48 13.44
N LYS A 215 23.89 17.35 13.00
CA LYS A 215 22.48 17.02 13.20
C LYS A 215 22.38 15.83 14.14
N LEU A 216 21.55 15.96 15.16
CA LEU A 216 21.23 14.88 16.11
C LEU A 216 19.79 14.44 15.88
N PHE A 217 19.54 13.14 15.83
CA PHE A 217 18.19 12.61 15.99
C PHE A 217 17.95 12.32 17.47
N VAL A 218 17.03 13.06 18.09
CA VAL A 218 16.64 12.91 19.49
C VAL A 218 15.35 12.11 19.58
N THR A 219 15.25 11.24 20.58
CA THR A 219 14.00 10.57 20.95
C THR A 219 13.81 10.66 22.46
N THR A 220 12.63 11.08 22.87
CA THR A 220 12.19 11.12 24.28
C THR A 220 11.60 9.77 24.66
N PHE A 221 12.06 9.21 25.77
CA PHE A 221 11.61 7.95 26.34
C PHE A 221 11.03 8.16 27.74
N ALA A 222 10.17 7.24 28.16
CA ALA A 222 9.67 7.16 29.52
C ALA A 222 9.68 5.72 30.03
N THR A 223 9.76 5.57 31.35
CA THR A 223 9.54 4.30 32.04
C THR A 223 8.17 4.32 32.69
N TRP A 224 7.36 3.30 32.39
CA TRP A 224 6.06 3.08 33.00
C TRP A 224 5.88 1.60 33.31
N ARG A 225 5.53 1.27 34.56
CA ARG A 225 5.40 -0.12 35.04
C ARG A 225 6.64 -0.95 34.76
N GLY A 226 7.82 -0.35 34.95
CA GLY A 226 9.13 -0.97 34.72
C GLY A 226 9.51 -1.19 33.25
N ASN A 227 8.71 -0.70 32.30
CA ASN A 227 8.93 -0.90 30.87
C ASN A 227 9.28 0.42 30.16
N ARG A 228 10.11 0.34 29.12
CA ARG A 228 10.53 1.50 28.32
C ARG A 228 9.56 1.75 27.16
N TYR A 229 9.18 3.01 26.98
CA TYR A 229 8.32 3.51 25.91
C TYR A 229 8.88 4.78 25.26
N ILE A 230 8.52 5.04 24.01
CA ILE A 230 8.72 6.33 23.35
C ILE A 230 7.57 7.25 23.76
N VAL A 231 7.91 8.44 24.24
CA VAL A 231 6.94 9.50 24.52
C VAL A 231 6.63 10.22 23.21
N ARG A 232 5.39 10.17 22.74
CA ARG A 232 4.97 10.80 21.48
C ARG A 232 4.47 12.21 21.67
N ALA A 233 3.77 12.46 22.76
CA ALA A 233 3.17 13.74 23.09
C ALA A 233 2.88 13.82 24.58
N VAL A 234 2.66 15.06 25.05
CA VAL A 234 2.04 15.37 26.34
C VAL A 234 0.78 16.17 26.04
N ILE A 235 -0.37 15.71 26.48
CA ILE A 235 -1.67 16.39 26.27
C ILE A 235 -2.34 16.58 27.62
N GLY A 236 -2.36 17.83 28.11
CA GLY A 236 -2.71 18.11 29.50
C GLY A 236 -1.67 17.49 30.44
N GLU A 237 -2.11 16.89 31.55
CA GLU A 237 -1.27 16.18 32.53
C GLU A 237 -1.14 14.68 32.19
N LYS A 238 -1.00 14.35 30.90
CA LYS A 238 -0.88 12.96 30.44
C LYS A 238 0.15 12.78 29.34
N TYR A 239 0.94 11.71 29.45
CA TYR A 239 1.87 11.22 28.44
C TYR A 239 1.22 10.22 27.48
N HIS A 240 1.50 10.39 26.19
CA HIS A 240 1.17 9.41 25.16
C HIS A 240 2.39 8.53 24.89
N LEU A 241 2.32 7.27 25.33
CA LEU A 241 3.41 6.30 25.25
C LEU A 241 3.21 5.34 24.09
N THR A 242 4.30 4.97 23.42
CA THR A 242 4.30 3.93 22.38
C THR A 242 5.48 2.98 22.51
N THR A 243 5.29 1.72 22.12
CA THR A 243 6.33 0.68 22.09
C THR A 243 6.10 -0.26 20.93
N GLN A 244 7.18 -0.82 20.39
CA GLN A 244 7.15 -1.95 19.45
C GLN A 244 7.36 -3.30 20.14
N ILE A 245 7.50 -3.29 21.47
CA ILE A 245 7.67 -4.49 22.30
C ILE A 245 6.33 -4.77 22.97
N PHE A 246 5.82 -5.99 22.77
CA PHE A 246 4.62 -6.44 23.47
C PHE A 246 4.96 -6.82 24.92
N TYR A 247 4.42 -6.07 25.87
CA TYR A 247 4.56 -6.35 27.30
C TYR A 247 3.32 -7.09 27.79
N LYS A 248 3.47 -8.34 28.25
CA LYS A 248 2.35 -9.18 28.72
C LYS A 248 1.64 -8.64 29.96
N ASN A 249 2.28 -7.76 30.72
CA ASN A 249 1.84 -7.26 32.03
C ASN A 249 1.22 -5.85 31.98
N VAL A 250 0.97 -5.31 30.79
CA VAL A 250 0.43 -3.97 30.62
C VAL A 250 -0.65 -3.99 29.56
N ASP A 251 -1.83 -3.46 29.89
CA ASP A 251 -2.91 -3.26 28.94
C ASP A 251 -2.52 -2.09 28.03
N LEU A 252 -2.10 -2.42 26.81
CA LEU A 252 -1.77 -1.45 25.79
C LEU A 252 -2.79 -1.54 24.67
N GLU A 253 -3.23 -0.38 24.21
CA GLU A 253 -4.04 -0.28 23.01
C GLU A 253 -3.15 -0.46 21.78
N VAL A 254 -3.71 -1.11 20.75
CA VAL A 254 -3.04 -1.16 19.44
C VAL A 254 -3.21 0.21 18.80
N ILE A 255 -2.12 0.98 18.76
CA ILE A 255 -2.10 2.30 18.10
C ILE A 255 -1.92 2.10 16.60
N GLU A 256 -1.02 1.20 16.21
CA GLU A 256 -0.80 0.70 14.85
C GLU A 256 -0.42 -0.79 14.95
N LYS A 257 -0.66 -1.65 13.94
CA LYS A 257 -0.36 -3.10 14.08
C LYS A 257 1.13 -3.31 14.40
N GLY A 258 1.51 -3.74 15.60
CA GLY A 258 2.92 -3.87 16.04
C GLY A 258 3.50 -2.64 16.75
N ILE A 259 2.71 -1.58 16.94
CA ILE A 259 2.97 -0.47 17.85
C ILE A 259 1.82 -0.42 18.85
N TRP A 260 2.15 -0.68 20.10
CA TRP A 260 1.22 -0.63 21.21
C TRP A 260 1.45 0.66 21.99
N GLY A 261 0.40 1.20 22.62
CA GLY A 261 0.51 2.45 23.34
C GLY A 261 -0.52 2.59 24.45
N ALA A 262 -0.31 3.62 25.25
CA ALA A 262 -1.17 3.99 26.36
C ALA A 262 -1.13 5.49 26.57
N VAL A 263 -2.23 6.04 27.10
CA VAL A 263 -2.28 7.40 27.63
C VAL A 263 -2.21 7.29 29.15
N VAL A 264 -1.16 7.85 29.73
CA VAL A 264 -0.78 7.64 31.14
C VAL A 264 -0.65 8.99 31.83
N ALA A 265 -1.18 9.13 33.05
CA ALA A 265 -1.02 10.36 33.83
C ALA A 265 0.44 10.62 34.21
N GLU A 266 0.87 11.88 34.31
CA GLU A 266 2.28 12.20 34.59
C GLU A 266 2.78 11.62 35.93
N ASP A 267 1.92 11.55 36.94
CA ASP A 267 2.22 11.00 38.27
C ASP A 267 2.38 9.47 38.28
N GLU A 268 1.96 8.78 37.22
CA GLU A 268 2.20 7.35 37.02
C GLU A 268 3.52 7.05 36.30
N ILE A 269 4.22 8.05 35.76
CA ILE A 269 5.49 7.88 35.03
C ILE A 269 6.67 7.85 36.01
N GLU A 270 7.51 6.83 35.90
CA GLU A 270 8.65 6.63 36.80
C GLU A 270 9.84 7.53 36.45
N ASN A 271 10.09 7.71 35.14
CA ASN A 271 11.19 8.52 34.64
C ASN A 271 10.95 8.93 33.18
N VAL A 272 11.45 10.09 32.77
CA VAL A 272 11.46 10.58 31.38
C VAL A 272 12.88 11.06 31.04
N TRP A 273 13.41 10.65 29.89
CA TRP A 273 14.75 11.06 29.43
C TRP A 273 14.83 11.13 27.91
N GLU A 274 15.92 11.67 27.40
CA GLU A 274 16.21 11.72 25.97
C GLU A 274 17.43 10.88 25.63
N GLU A 275 17.39 10.23 24.48
CA GLU A 275 18.57 9.68 23.84
C GLU A 275 18.76 10.37 22.48
N SER A 276 20.01 10.65 22.15
CA SER A 276 20.37 11.28 20.89
C SER A 276 21.42 10.45 20.15
N ARG A 277 21.38 10.51 18.82
CA ARG A 277 22.42 9.96 17.96
C ARG A 277 22.76 10.95 16.86
N VAL A 278 24.04 11.02 16.50
CA VAL A 278 24.49 11.78 15.33
C VAL A 278 23.92 11.14 14.08
N ILE A 279 23.46 11.97 13.15
CA ILE A 279 22.97 11.53 11.83
C ILE A 279 23.73 12.30 10.75
N ASP A 280 24.10 11.57 9.69
CA ASP A 280 24.77 12.11 8.50
C ASP A 280 23.77 12.77 7.52
#